data_AF-A0A969T5D8-F1
#
_entry.id   AF-A0A969T5D8-F1
#
_cell.length_a   1.000
_cell.length_b   1.000
_cell.length_c   1.000
_cell.angle_alpha   90.00
_cell.angle_beta   90.00
_cell.angle_gamma   90.00
#
_symmetry.space_group_name_H-M   'P 1'
#
loop_
_entity.id
_entity.type
_entity.pdbx_description
1 polymer ?
#
loop_
_entity_poly.entity_id
_entity_poly.type
_entity_poly.pdbx_seq_one_letter_code
_entity_poly.pdbx_strand_id
1 'polypeptide(L)'
;MIRYFVFLLLLFTIINASGQTSVLESYVNEGIENNLALKQQNLDYKQSLYAIEEARSYFFPQVSINARATFASGGRTIDFPVGDLMNPVYSTLNTLTASNNFPQVENEQIQFVRPFEQETKISLVQPVFNPSIYYNTRIQKNLPIQNP
;
A
#
# COMPACT_ATOMS: atom_id res chain seq x y z
N MET A 1 -18.47 20.89 -81.31
CA MET A 1 -18.61 19.85 -80.26
C MET A 1 -17.43 19.82 -79.29
N ILE A 2 -16.17 19.79 -79.75
CA ILE A 2 -14.96 19.74 -78.88
C ILE A 2 -14.87 20.86 -77.82
N ARG A 3 -15.28 22.10 -78.14
CA ARG A 3 -15.26 23.21 -77.16
C ARG A 3 -16.21 23.01 -75.97
N TYR A 4 -17.39 22.46 -76.20
CA TYR A 4 -18.35 22.15 -75.13
C TYR A 4 -17.88 20.96 -74.28
N PHE A 5 -17.19 20.00 -74.90
CA PHE A 5 -16.60 18.86 -74.21
C PHE A 5 -15.46 19.28 -73.27
N VAL A 6 -14.58 20.18 -73.71
CA VAL A 6 -13.52 20.75 -72.87
C VAL A 6 -14.10 21.55 -71.71
N PHE A 7 -15.16 22.33 -71.95
CA PHE A 7 -15.84 23.08 -70.90
C PHE A 7 -16.50 22.17 -69.86
N LEU A 8 -17.09 21.06 -70.31
CA LEU A 8 -17.71 20.05 -69.43
C LEU A 8 -16.67 19.28 -68.61
N LEU A 9 -15.50 18.99 -69.19
CA LEU A 9 -14.37 18.35 -68.50
C LEU A 9 -13.77 19.27 -67.43
N LEU A 10 -13.71 20.58 -67.69
CA LEU A 10 -13.22 21.58 -66.74
C LEU A 10 -14.23 21.87 -65.62
N LEU A 11 -15.53 21.73 -65.89
CA LEU A 11 -16.57 21.79 -64.85
C LEU A 11 -16.50 20.57 -63.91
N PHE A 12 -16.14 19.39 -64.44
CA PHE A 12 -16.06 18.15 -63.66
C PHE A 12 -14.89 18.13 -62.66
N THR A 13 -13.78 18.81 -62.97
CA THR A 13 -12.62 18.90 -62.06
C THR A 13 -12.87 19.81 -60.85
N ILE A 14 -13.71 20.83 -61.00
CA ILE A 14 -14.04 21.77 -59.92
C ILE A 14 -14.91 21.11 -58.83
N ILE A 15 -15.79 20.17 -59.21
CA ILE A 15 -16.70 19.48 -58.27
C ILE A 15 -15.93 18.49 -57.36
N ASN A 16 -14.75 18.02 -57.80
CA ASN A 16 -13.91 17.09 -57.05
C ASN A 16 -12.92 17.79 -56.09
N ALA A 17 -12.92 19.14 -56.02
CA ALA A 17 -12.03 19.90 -55.15
C ALA A 17 -12.45 19.92 -53.66
N SER A 18 -13.63 19.37 -53.33
CA SER A 18 -14.21 19.40 -51.97
C SER A 18 -13.74 18.27 -51.03
N GLY A 19 -12.78 17.43 -51.46
CA GLY A 19 -12.34 16.23 -50.71
C GLY A 19 -11.10 16.37 -49.83
N GLN A 20 -10.41 17.51 -49.86
CA GLN A 20 -9.10 17.66 -49.17
C GLN A 20 -9.21 17.95 -47.66
N THR A 21 -10.32 18.53 -47.20
CA THR A 21 -10.52 18.88 -45.78
C THR A 21 -10.71 17.64 -44.91
N SER A 22 -11.51 16.67 -45.34
CA SER A 22 -11.80 15.48 -44.54
C SER A 22 -10.59 14.57 -44.34
N VAL A 23 -9.75 14.41 -45.37
CA VAL A 23 -8.53 13.58 -45.28
C VAL A 23 -7.48 14.27 -44.39
N LEU A 24 -7.30 15.59 -44.53
CA LEU A 24 -6.41 16.36 -43.68
C LEU A 24 -6.86 16.33 -42.22
N GLU A 25 -8.15 16.52 -41.96
CA GLU A 25 -8.75 16.47 -40.63
C GLU A 25 -8.57 15.07 -39.99
N SER A 26 -8.71 14.00 -40.77
CA SER A 26 -8.41 12.64 -40.31
C SER A 26 -6.95 12.49 -39.87
N TYR A 27 -5.99 13.00 -40.64
CA TYR A 27 -4.58 12.96 -40.27
C TYR A 27 -4.24 13.83 -39.05
N VAL A 28 -4.92 14.97 -38.89
CA VAL A 28 -4.78 15.81 -37.69
C VAL A 28 -5.32 15.09 -36.46
N ASN A 29 -6.49 14.45 -36.56
CA ASN A 29 -7.07 13.68 -35.47
C ASN A 29 -6.20 12.47 -35.12
N GLU A 30 -5.74 11.70 -36.11
CA GLU A 30 -4.80 10.59 -35.91
C GLU A 30 -3.50 11.08 -35.27
N GLY A 31 -3.00 12.24 -35.70
CA GLY A 31 -1.81 12.88 -35.15
C GLY A 31 -1.98 13.27 -33.68
N ILE A 32 -3.13 13.85 -33.29
CA ILE A 32 -3.44 14.22 -31.91
C ILE A 32 -3.65 12.96 -31.04
N GLU A 33 -4.43 11.99 -31.54
CA GLU A 33 -4.73 10.75 -30.82
C GLU A 33 -3.48 9.89 -30.60
N ASN A 34 -2.50 9.95 -31.50
CA ASN A 34 -1.25 9.21 -31.38
C ASN A 34 -0.07 10.07 -30.91
N ASN A 35 -0.30 11.34 -30.57
CA ASN A 35 0.75 12.22 -30.07
C ASN A 35 1.23 11.76 -28.69
N LEU A 36 2.44 11.22 -28.62
CA LEU A 36 3.03 10.75 -27.39
C LEU A 36 3.23 11.88 -26.36
N ALA A 37 3.63 13.08 -26.80
CA ALA A 37 3.84 14.22 -25.91
C ALA A 37 2.53 14.67 -25.25
N LEU A 38 1.42 14.71 -26.00
CA LEU A 38 0.10 15.02 -25.42
C LEU A 38 -0.37 13.95 -24.44
N LYS A 39 -0.13 12.67 -24.75
CA LYS A 39 -0.43 11.56 -23.82
C LYS A 39 0.37 11.69 -22.53
N GLN A 40 1.66 11.98 -22.63
CA GLN A 40 2.54 12.18 -21.48
C GLN A 40 2.06 13.34 -20.61
N GLN A 41 1.80 14.50 -21.21
CA GLN A 41 1.25 15.66 -20.49
C GLN A 41 -0.08 15.33 -19.77
N ASN A 42 -0.94 14.51 -20.38
CA ASN A 42 -2.18 14.07 -19.75
C ASN A 42 -1.93 13.13 -18.55
N LEU A 43 -0.93 12.26 -18.65
CA LEU A 43 -0.53 11.36 -17.55
C LEU A 43 0.08 12.16 -16.40
N ASP A 44 0.97 13.11 -16.69
CA ASP A 44 1.60 13.96 -15.68
C ASP A 44 0.55 14.80 -14.93
N TYR A 45 -0.44 15.31 -15.67
CA TYR A 45 -1.60 15.98 -15.09
C TYR A 45 -2.39 15.04 -14.16
N LYS A 46 -2.74 13.83 -14.60
CA LYS A 46 -3.46 12.85 -13.77
C LYS A 46 -2.67 12.46 -12.52
N GLN A 47 -1.37 12.26 -12.66
CA GLN A 47 -0.49 11.95 -11.54
C GLN A 47 -0.49 13.07 -10.50
N SER A 48 -0.46 14.34 -10.93
CA SER A 48 -0.56 15.49 -10.01
C SER A 48 -1.89 15.50 -9.25
N LEU A 49 -3.00 15.14 -9.90
CA LEU A 49 -4.30 15.04 -9.27
C LEU A 49 -4.33 13.91 -8.22
N TYR A 50 -3.78 12.75 -8.55
CA TYR A 50 -3.69 11.62 -7.61
C TYR A 50 -2.79 11.93 -6.42
N ALA A 51 -1.69 12.67 -6.60
CA ALA A 51 -0.85 13.10 -5.48
C ALA A 51 -1.59 14.04 -4.52
N ILE A 52 -2.46 14.91 -5.04
CA ILE A 52 -3.34 15.75 -4.22
C ILE A 52 -4.37 14.90 -3.48
N GLU A 53 -4.98 13.92 -4.15
CA GLU A 53 -5.96 13.00 -3.55
C GLU A 53 -5.33 12.15 -2.44
N GLU A 54 -4.14 11.60 -2.68
CA GLU A 54 -3.34 10.88 -1.70
C GLU A 54 -3.03 11.78 -0.49
N ALA A 55 -2.57 13.01 -0.71
CA ALA A 55 -2.31 13.94 0.38
C ALA A 55 -3.58 14.29 1.18
N ARG A 56 -4.76 14.34 0.54
CA ARG A 56 -6.04 14.53 1.22
C ARG A 56 -6.50 13.28 1.97
N SER A 57 -6.13 12.10 1.51
CA SER A 57 -6.51 10.83 2.13
C SER A 57 -6.08 10.75 3.60
N TYR A 58 -4.94 11.37 3.94
CA TYR A 58 -4.41 11.44 5.31
C TYR A 58 -5.33 12.17 6.31
N PHE A 59 -6.31 12.96 5.87
CA PHE A 59 -7.29 13.56 6.79
C PHE A 59 -8.37 12.57 7.27
N PHE A 60 -8.53 11.45 6.57
CA PHE A 60 -9.54 10.44 6.88
C PHE A 60 -9.01 9.37 7.83
N PRO A 61 -9.91 8.57 8.44
CA PRO A 61 -9.49 7.50 9.33
C PRO A 61 -8.80 6.38 8.54
N GLN A 62 -7.60 6.00 8.96
CA GLN A 62 -6.87 4.87 8.39
C GLN A 62 -7.19 3.60 9.19
N VAL A 63 -7.69 2.57 8.52
CA VAL A 63 -7.89 1.23 9.08
C VAL A 63 -6.83 0.30 8.54
N SER A 64 -6.16 -0.44 9.42
CA SER A 64 -5.19 -1.48 9.03
C SER A 64 -5.46 -2.77 9.78
N ILE A 65 -5.18 -3.90 9.13
CA ILE A 65 -5.26 -5.23 9.71
C ILE A 65 -3.84 -5.80 9.66
N ASN A 66 -3.30 -6.16 10.82
CA ASN A 66 -1.93 -6.65 10.96
C ASN A 66 -1.98 -8.03 11.60
N ALA A 67 -1.36 -9.02 10.96
CA ALA A 67 -1.21 -10.35 11.50
C ALA A 67 0.28 -10.73 11.51
N ARG A 68 0.76 -11.25 12.64
CA ARG A 68 2.14 -11.68 12.84
C ARG A 68 2.12 -13.03 13.54
N ALA A 69 2.83 -14.00 12.97
CA ALA A 69 3.18 -15.25 13.64
C ALA A 69 4.70 -15.29 13.81
N THR A 70 5.16 -15.60 15.00
CA THR A 70 6.58 -15.70 15.33
C THR A 70 6.85 -17.06 15.94
N PHE A 71 7.85 -17.74 15.40
CA PHE A 71 8.37 -18.99 15.93
C PHE A 71 9.77 -18.72 16.47
N ALA A 72 10.00 -19.04 17.74
CA ALA A 72 11.30 -18.93 18.37
C ALA A 72 11.81 -20.34 18.69
N SER A 73 13.03 -20.65 18.25
CA SER A 73 13.74 -21.86 18.62
C SER A 73 15.00 -21.46 19.38
N GLY A 74 15.21 -22.07 20.55
CA GLY A 74 16.33 -21.76 21.44
C GLY A 74 16.10 -20.50 22.29
N GLY A 75 17.18 -19.78 22.58
CA GLY A 75 17.16 -18.62 23.47
C GLY A 75 17.57 -18.94 24.91
N ARG A 76 17.40 -17.96 25.80
CA ARG A 76 17.72 -18.14 27.23
C ARG A 76 16.65 -18.97 27.91
N THR A 77 17.08 -19.87 28.78
CA THR A 77 16.23 -20.55 29.74
C THR A 77 16.40 -19.92 31.11
N ILE A 78 15.34 -19.94 31.90
CA ILE A 78 15.36 -19.65 33.33
C ILE A 78 15.34 -20.99 34.02
N ASP A 79 16.43 -21.32 34.70
CA ASP A 79 16.48 -22.46 35.61
C ASP A 79 15.83 -22.03 36.93
N PHE A 80 14.66 -22.59 37.23
CA PHE A 80 13.91 -22.29 38.44
C PHE A 80 14.09 -23.44 39.44
N PRO A 81 14.86 -23.24 40.53
CA PRO A 81 15.26 -24.32 41.44
C PRO A 81 14.16 -24.66 42.45
N VAL A 82 12.96 -25.01 41.99
CA VAL A 82 11.81 -25.30 42.87
C VAL A 82 12.04 -26.54 43.74
N GLY A 83 12.76 -27.53 43.23
CA GLY A 83 13.18 -28.73 43.97
C GLY A 83 14.07 -28.38 45.14
N ASP A 84 15.14 -27.63 44.90
CA ASP A 84 16.11 -27.26 45.95
C ASP A 84 15.47 -26.42 47.06
N LEU A 85 14.46 -25.62 46.72
CA LEU A 85 13.74 -24.80 47.68
C LEU A 85 12.67 -25.58 48.46
N MET A 86 11.88 -26.43 47.79
CA MET A 86 10.69 -27.06 48.40
C MET A 86 10.97 -28.43 49.01
N ASN A 87 11.88 -29.23 48.43
CA ASN A 87 12.14 -30.59 48.89
C ASN A 87 12.59 -30.69 50.36
N PRO A 88 13.41 -29.77 50.90
CA PRO A 88 13.75 -29.76 52.33
C PRO A 88 12.55 -29.45 53.25
N VAL A 89 11.63 -28.60 52.80
CA VAL A 89 10.39 -28.29 53.54
C VAL A 89 9.45 -29.48 53.51
N TYR A 90 9.28 -30.11 52.34
CA TYR A 90 8.44 -31.29 52.17
C TYR A 90 8.94 -32.50 52.95
N SER A 91 10.26 -32.72 53.01
CA SER A 91 10.84 -33.81 53.81
C SER A 91 10.62 -33.60 55.31
N THR A 92 10.73 -32.35 55.77
CA THR A 92 10.44 -31.99 57.16
C THR A 92 8.96 -32.20 57.49
N LEU A 93 8.06 -31.77 56.61
CA LEU A 93 6.61 -31.94 56.80
C LEU A 93 6.22 -33.43 56.83
N ASN A 94 6.68 -34.23 55.87
CA ASN A 94 6.42 -35.68 55.86
C ASN A 94 6.89 -36.37 57.14
N THR A 95 8.04 -35.94 57.68
CA THR A 95 8.58 -36.45 58.95
C THR A 95 7.70 -36.06 60.14
N LEU A 96 7.26 -34.80 60.21
CA LEU A 96 6.42 -34.29 61.30
C LEU A 96 5.00 -34.87 61.28
N THR A 97 4.44 -35.12 60.09
CA THR A 97 3.09 -35.66 59.93
C THR A 97 3.04 -37.18 59.88
N ALA A 98 4.20 -37.86 59.93
CA ALA A 98 4.33 -39.31 59.73
C ALA A 98 3.57 -39.80 58.49
N SER A 99 3.57 -38.98 57.42
CA SER A 99 2.86 -39.26 56.17
C SER A 99 3.76 -38.94 54.98
N ASN A 100 3.40 -39.44 53.79
CA ASN A 100 4.09 -39.18 52.53
C ASN A 100 3.23 -38.34 51.58
N ASN A 101 2.54 -37.35 52.13
CA ASN A 101 1.58 -36.55 51.36
C ASN A 101 2.26 -35.44 50.53
N PHE A 102 3.54 -35.16 50.78
CA PHE A 102 4.31 -34.14 50.05
C PHE A 102 5.39 -34.78 49.17
N PRO A 103 5.15 -34.94 47.85
CA PRO A 103 6.12 -35.54 46.94
C PRO A 103 7.30 -34.60 46.64
N GLN A 104 8.47 -35.17 46.33
CA GLN A 104 9.62 -34.41 45.85
C GLN A 104 9.30 -33.80 44.47
N VAL A 105 9.71 -32.55 44.27
CA VAL A 105 9.57 -31.82 43.00
C VAL A 105 10.94 -31.61 42.36
N GLU A 106 11.01 -31.68 41.04
CA GLU A 106 12.25 -31.46 40.28
C GLU A 106 12.45 -29.96 40.00
N ASN A 107 13.69 -29.57 39.70
CA ASN A 107 13.98 -28.21 39.23
C ASN A 107 13.44 -28.04 37.81
N GLU A 108 12.81 -26.90 37.54
CA GLU A 108 12.12 -26.63 36.27
C GLU A 108 12.96 -25.72 35.39
N GLN A 109 12.96 -25.97 34.09
CA GLN A 109 13.62 -25.12 33.11
C GLN A 109 12.58 -24.45 32.19
N ILE A 110 12.45 -23.14 32.31
CA ILE A 110 11.41 -22.36 31.61
C ILE A 110 12.05 -21.56 30.49
N GLN A 111 11.51 -21.65 29.28
CA GLN A 111 12.02 -20.87 28.16
C GLN A 111 11.64 -19.38 28.30
N PHE A 112 12.61 -18.47 28.18
CA PHE A 112 12.38 -17.03 28.35
C PHE A 112 11.50 -16.43 27.25
N VAL A 113 11.58 -17.00 26.05
CA VAL A 113 10.80 -16.59 24.89
C VAL A 113 9.70 -17.61 24.61
N ARG A 114 8.54 -17.13 24.14
CA ARG A 114 7.46 -18.01 23.71
C ARG A 114 7.90 -18.77 22.45
N PRO A 115 7.79 -20.12 22.41
CA PRO A 115 8.13 -20.90 21.22
C PRO A 115 7.29 -20.55 20.00
N PHE A 116 6.01 -20.21 20.24
CA PHE A 116 5.08 -19.74 19.24
C PHE A 116 4.28 -18.56 19.79
N GLU A 117 4.19 -17.50 18.99
CA GLU A 117 3.39 -16.32 19.29
C GLU A 117 2.64 -15.88 18.04
N GLN A 118 1.35 -15.62 18.19
CA GLN A 118 0.51 -15.09 17.12
C GLN A 118 -0.22 -13.84 17.62
N GLU A 119 -0.08 -12.76 16.86
CA GLU A 119 -0.75 -11.48 17.09
C GLU A 119 -1.55 -11.11 15.84
N THR A 120 -2.86 -10.92 16.00
CA THR A 120 -3.73 -10.36 14.96
C THR A 120 -4.41 -9.13 15.55
N LYS A 121 -4.20 -7.96 14.95
CA LYS A 121 -4.79 -6.69 15.40
C LYS A 121 -5.39 -5.89 14.25
N ILE A 122 -6.47 -5.20 14.57
CA ILE A 122 -7.07 -4.17 13.73
C ILE A 122 -6.71 -2.82 14.38
N SER A 123 -6.21 -1.87 13.59
CA SER A 123 -5.82 -0.55 14.08
C SER A 123 -6.52 0.54 13.28
N LEU A 124 -7.22 1.44 13.98
CA LEU A 124 -7.87 2.62 13.44
C LEU A 124 -7.10 3.86 13.91
N VAL A 125 -6.63 4.68 12.97
CA VAL A 125 -5.89 5.91 13.27
C VAL A 125 -6.62 7.09 12.61
N GLN A 126 -7.03 8.07 13.42
CA GLN A 126 -7.60 9.33 12.94
C GLN A 126 -6.77 10.50 13.49
N PRO A 127 -6.20 11.36 12.64
CA PRO A 127 -5.58 12.59 13.11
C PRO A 127 -6.65 13.54 13.63
N VAL A 128 -6.52 13.96 14.90
CA VAL A 128 -7.33 15.05 15.48
C VAL A 128 -6.68 16.40 15.16
N PHE A 129 -5.35 16.50 15.31
CA PHE A 129 -4.58 17.69 14.96
C PHE A 129 -3.19 17.28 14.42
N ASN A 130 -2.95 17.55 13.12
CA ASN A 130 -1.64 17.33 12.48
C ASN A 130 -1.42 18.37 11.35
N PRO A 131 -0.68 19.46 11.63
CA PRO A 131 -0.41 20.52 10.65
C PRO A 131 0.34 20.03 9.41
N SER A 132 1.16 18.99 9.54
CA SER A 132 1.96 18.45 8.44
C SER A 132 1.08 17.94 7.30
N ILE A 133 -0.11 17.40 7.60
CA ILE A 133 -1.08 16.95 6.60
C ILE A 133 -1.59 18.15 5.78
N TYR A 134 -1.94 19.25 6.47
CA TYR A 134 -2.37 20.49 5.82
C TYR A 134 -1.30 21.05 4.88
N TYR A 135 -0.06 21.16 5.36
CA TYR A 135 1.03 21.68 4.53
C TYR A 135 1.38 20.74 3.38
N ASN A 136 1.33 19.41 3.58
CA ASN A 136 1.55 18.44 2.52
C ASN A 136 0.53 18.63 1.38
N THR A 137 -0.77 18.72 1.69
CA THR A 137 -1.80 18.97 0.65
C THR A 137 -1.58 20.31 -0.06
N ARG A 138 -1.16 21.35 0.66
CA ARG A 138 -0.85 22.67 0.06
C ARG A 138 0.33 22.59 -0.90
N ILE A 139 1.39 21.87 -0.52
CA ILE A 139 2.56 21.67 -1.38
C ILE A 139 2.15 20.93 -2.65
N GLN A 140 1.41 19.82 -2.52
CA GLN A 140 0.96 19.04 -3.69
C GLN A 140 0.10 19.87 -4.64
N LYS A 141 -0.75 20.75 -4.12
CA LYS A 141 -1.57 21.65 -4.94
C LYS A 141 -0.77 22.73 -5.69
N ASN A 142 0.36 23.14 -5.13
CA ASN A 142 1.20 24.22 -5.69
C ASN A 142 2.40 23.69 -6.50
N LEU A 143 2.60 22.37 -6.56
CA LEU A 143 3.65 21.79 -7.40
C LEU A 143 3.30 22.03 -8.87
N PRO A 144 4.22 22.61 -9.67
CA PRO A 144 4.02 22.68 -11.10
C PRO A 144 3.97 21.26 -11.66
N ILE A 145 3.11 21.05 -12.66
CA ILE A 145 3.06 19.79 -13.42
C ILE A 145 4.47 19.61 -14.01
N GLN A 146 5.17 18.56 -13.58
CA GLN A 146 6.51 18.26 -14.09
C GLN A 146 6.35 17.80 -15.54
N ASN A 147 6.64 18.70 -16.49
CA ASN A 147 6.87 18.32 -17.88
C ASN A 147 8.27 17.71 -17.97
N PRO A 148 8.45 16.51 -18.55
CA PRO A 148 9.76 16.01 -18.95
C PRO A 148 10.38 16.82 -20.09
#